data_AF-A0A3N9WX85-F1
#
_entry.id   AF-A0A3N9WX85-F1
#
_cell.length_a   1.000
_cell.length_b   1.000
_cell.length_c   1.000
_cell.angle_alpha   90.00
_cell.angle_beta   90.00
_cell.angle_gamma   90.00
#
_symmetry.space_group_name_H-M   'P 1'
#
loop_
_entity.id
_entity.type
_entity.pdbx_description
1 polymer ?
#
loop_
_entity_poly.entity_id
_entity_poly.type
_entity_poly.pdbx_seq_one_letter_code
_entity_poly.pdbx_strand_id
1 'polypeptide(L)'
;PPTTPPPTTPPQTGLVGWATQNGGTTGGGNAGTTTVSNASGLTSALNATGAAVIRVTGTITCSGMLRVRSNKTILGNYGATIVGCGFNISGDRNVIIRNLTFRNWNDDAINVQESATNIWIDHNSFSNGYDGAVDIKRGSDFVTVSWNRVFSHDKTMLLGHSDDNAGQDVGHLRVSYHHNWFDGSNQRNPRVRFGNPVHVYNNYYRANGGYGVASTENAGVLVEGNYFENVDDPYHLGEGDSGPGSLVARNNHFVNSPTGQAGGSVASIPYSYQLDTASNVKSIVTAGAGAGKITV
;
A
#
# COMPACT_ATOMS: atom_id res chain seq x y z
N PRO A 1 22.91 9.21 -33.80
CA PRO A 1 23.60 8.64 -32.61
C PRO A 1 22.60 7.92 -31.71
N PRO A 2 22.81 6.65 -31.33
CA PRO A 2 21.94 5.99 -30.38
C PRO A 2 22.17 6.63 -29.01
N THR A 3 21.14 7.27 -28.47
CA THR A 3 21.15 7.82 -27.11
C THR A 3 21.23 6.66 -26.14
N THR A 4 22.34 6.57 -25.41
CA THR A 4 22.49 5.70 -24.25
C THR A 4 21.26 5.88 -23.34
N PRO A 5 20.56 4.80 -22.94
CA PRO A 5 19.52 4.90 -21.94
C PRO A 5 20.10 5.59 -20.70
N PRO A 6 19.34 6.48 -20.02
CA PRO A 6 19.77 7.00 -18.73
C PRO A 6 20.15 5.84 -17.82
N PRO A 7 21.23 5.95 -17.02
CA PRO A 7 21.51 4.96 -16.00
C PRO A 7 20.25 4.86 -15.12
N THR A 8 19.58 3.71 -15.17
CA THR A 8 18.50 3.41 -14.23
C THR A 8 19.17 3.27 -12.88
N THR A 9 19.19 4.35 -12.09
CA THR A 9 19.43 4.22 -10.66
C THR A 9 18.49 3.11 -10.17
N PRO A 10 19.03 2.04 -9.55
CA PRO A 10 18.17 1.01 -8.98
C PRO A 10 17.10 1.69 -8.13
N PRO A 11 15.83 1.24 -8.18
CA PRO A 11 14.78 1.83 -7.36
C PRO A 11 15.28 1.92 -5.91
N GLN A 12 15.06 3.06 -5.26
CA GLN A 12 15.44 3.24 -3.87
C GLN A 12 14.55 2.33 -3.03
N THR A 13 14.98 1.09 -2.78
CA THR A 13 14.23 0.02 -2.10
C THR A 13 14.21 0.16 -0.58
N GLY A 14 14.56 1.34 -0.06
CA GLY A 14 14.56 1.65 1.36
C GLY A 14 13.17 2.07 1.84
N LEU A 15 12.89 1.81 3.11
CA LEU A 15 11.67 2.28 3.74
C LEU A 15 11.68 3.82 3.85
N VAL A 16 10.68 4.47 3.27
CA VAL A 16 10.39 5.91 3.40
C VAL A 16 8.94 6.05 3.88
N GLY A 17 8.59 7.17 4.49
CA GLY A 17 7.21 7.46 4.88
C GLY A 17 6.88 7.12 6.32
N TRP A 18 5.59 7.01 6.62
CA TRP A 18 5.09 6.93 7.98
C TRP A 18 5.59 5.74 8.78
N ALA A 19 5.88 4.60 8.15
CA ALA A 19 6.43 3.44 8.85
C ALA A 19 7.90 3.61 9.32
N THR A 20 8.58 4.71 8.94
CA THR A 20 9.87 5.12 9.53
C THR A 20 9.71 5.80 10.89
N GLN A 21 8.52 6.34 11.17
CA GLN A 21 8.22 7.09 12.39
C GLN A 21 7.90 6.13 13.54
N ASN A 22 7.66 6.64 14.75
CA ASN A 22 7.28 5.83 15.91
C ASN A 22 8.26 4.69 16.25
N GLY A 23 9.57 4.95 16.10
CA GLY A 23 10.62 3.95 16.32
C GLY A 23 10.94 3.07 15.10
N GLY A 24 10.23 3.26 13.98
CA GLY A 24 10.52 2.60 12.71
C GLY A 24 9.97 1.18 12.56
N THR A 25 10.23 0.59 11.40
CA THR A 25 9.77 -0.76 11.03
C THR A 25 10.95 -1.58 10.53
N THR A 26 11.28 -2.65 11.25
CA THR A 26 12.40 -3.56 10.99
C THR A 26 11.95 -5.01 10.77
N GLY A 27 10.67 -5.32 11.03
CA GLY A 27 10.10 -6.65 10.89
C GLY A 27 10.78 -7.68 11.80
N GLY A 28 11.20 -8.79 11.21
CA GLY A 28 12.01 -9.82 11.87
C GLY A 28 13.47 -9.42 12.09
N GLY A 29 13.93 -8.29 11.55
CA GLY A 29 15.31 -7.82 11.66
C GLY A 29 16.32 -8.88 11.20
N ASN A 30 17.29 -9.17 12.08
CA ASN A 30 18.34 -10.16 11.85
C ASN A 30 18.00 -11.56 12.41
N ALA A 31 16.73 -11.82 12.72
CA ALA A 31 16.31 -13.12 13.23
C ALA A 31 16.57 -14.25 12.21
N GLY A 32 16.65 -15.48 12.73
CA GLY A 32 16.80 -16.67 11.90
C GLY A 32 15.71 -16.77 10.83
N THR A 33 16.11 -17.29 9.67
CA THR A 33 15.21 -17.44 8.52
C THR A 33 14.53 -18.81 8.54
N THR A 34 13.21 -18.84 8.36
CA THR A 34 12.43 -20.05 8.12
C THR A 34 11.81 -19.99 6.73
N THR A 35 11.99 -21.05 5.91
CA THR A 35 11.34 -21.14 4.61
C THR A 35 10.07 -21.97 4.70
N VAL A 36 8.97 -21.46 4.11
CA VAL A 36 7.66 -22.12 4.09
C VAL A 36 7.18 -22.29 2.64
N SER A 37 6.54 -23.42 2.37
CA SER A 37 6.05 -23.81 1.03
C SER A 37 4.62 -24.37 1.05
N ASN A 38 3.94 -24.32 2.19
CA ASN A 38 2.56 -24.80 2.34
C ASN A 38 1.80 -23.99 3.40
N ALA A 39 0.47 -24.12 3.42
CA ALA A 39 -0.40 -23.30 4.26
C ALA A 39 -0.19 -23.52 5.75
N SER A 40 0.04 -24.76 6.19
CA SER A 40 0.28 -25.08 7.59
C SER A 40 1.58 -24.43 8.08
N GLY A 41 2.68 -24.62 7.35
CA GLY A 41 3.96 -24.01 7.67
C GLY A 41 3.90 -22.49 7.69
N LEU A 42 3.23 -21.88 6.70
CA LEU A 42 2.99 -20.43 6.68
C LEU A 42 2.22 -19.99 7.92
N THR A 43 1.09 -20.61 8.22
CA THR A 43 0.23 -20.26 9.37
C THR A 43 0.98 -20.35 10.69
N SER A 44 1.74 -21.43 10.90
CA SER A 44 2.56 -21.61 12.08
C SER A 44 3.65 -20.54 12.20
N ALA A 45 4.36 -20.23 11.11
CA ALA A 45 5.41 -19.22 11.12
C ALA A 45 4.87 -17.80 11.39
N LEU A 46 3.73 -17.44 10.78
CA LEU A 46 3.08 -16.14 11.00
C LEU A 46 2.62 -15.94 12.45
N ASN A 47 2.16 -17.02 13.10
CA ASN A 47 1.66 -16.99 14.48
C ASN A 47 2.74 -17.17 15.55
N ALA A 48 3.95 -17.57 15.16
CA ALA A 48 5.03 -17.82 16.10
C ALA A 48 5.35 -16.57 16.93
N THR A 49 5.66 -16.79 18.21
CA THR A 49 6.15 -15.74 19.09
C THR A 49 7.58 -15.35 18.73
N GLY A 50 7.98 -14.13 19.09
CA GLY A 50 9.33 -13.61 18.80
C GLY A 50 9.52 -13.11 17.37
N ALA A 51 10.70 -12.54 17.10
CA ALA A 51 11.03 -12.02 15.78
C ALA A 51 11.38 -13.15 14.79
N ALA A 52 10.95 -13.04 13.53
CA ALA A 52 11.26 -14.04 12.51
C ALA A 52 11.30 -13.46 11.09
N VAL A 53 12.22 -13.98 10.28
CA VAL A 53 12.22 -13.80 8.82
C VAL A 53 11.62 -15.06 8.18
N ILE A 54 10.47 -14.89 7.53
CA ILE A 54 9.70 -15.96 6.90
C ILE A 54 9.87 -15.84 5.39
N ARG A 55 10.56 -16.79 4.78
CA ARG A 55 10.73 -16.88 3.34
C ARG A 55 9.63 -17.72 2.75
N VAL A 56 8.85 -17.16 1.84
CA VAL A 56 7.80 -17.89 1.13
C VAL A 56 8.36 -18.39 -0.19
N THR A 57 8.18 -19.67 -0.51
CA THR A 57 8.61 -20.24 -1.78
C THR A 57 7.47 -20.96 -2.47
N GLY A 58 7.44 -20.88 -3.80
CA GLY A 58 6.38 -21.49 -4.61
C GLY A 58 5.00 -20.86 -4.40
N THR A 59 3.96 -21.61 -4.76
CA THR A 59 2.58 -21.21 -4.54
C THR A 59 2.04 -21.88 -3.28
N ILE A 60 1.50 -21.07 -2.36
CA ILE A 60 0.80 -21.53 -1.17
C ILE A 60 -0.68 -21.24 -1.35
N THR A 61 -1.47 -22.30 -1.49
CA THR A 61 -2.94 -22.22 -1.47
C THR A 61 -3.44 -22.39 -0.04
N CYS A 62 -4.28 -21.47 0.40
CA CYS A 62 -4.78 -21.32 1.77
C CYS A 62 -6.19 -20.73 1.73
N SER A 63 -6.84 -20.59 2.90
CA SER A 63 -8.16 -19.97 3.01
C SER A 63 -8.26 -19.08 4.24
N GLY A 64 -9.14 -18.07 4.18
CA GLY A 64 -9.44 -17.17 5.29
C GLY A 64 -8.37 -16.10 5.51
N MET A 65 -8.37 -15.50 6.70
CA MET A 65 -7.41 -14.46 7.08
C MET A 65 -6.39 -15.02 8.06
N LEU A 66 -5.14 -15.21 7.59
CA LEU A 66 -4.05 -15.73 8.40
C LEU A 66 -3.52 -14.63 9.34
N ARG A 67 -3.55 -14.89 10.64
CA ARG A 67 -3.05 -13.96 11.64
C ARG A 67 -1.53 -13.80 11.55
N VAL A 68 -1.06 -12.56 11.46
CA VAL A 68 0.37 -12.20 11.48
C VAL A 68 0.73 -11.52 12.79
N ARG A 69 1.59 -12.15 13.58
CA ARG A 69 2.07 -11.59 14.86
C ARG A 69 3.15 -10.53 14.66
N SER A 70 3.46 -9.79 15.72
CA SER A 70 4.49 -8.75 15.73
C SER A 70 5.88 -9.28 15.34
N ASN A 71 6.73 -8.36 14.87
CA ASN A 71 8.15 -8.60 14.56
C ASN A 71 8.38 -9.64 13.46
N LYS A 72 7.63 -9.53 12.35
CA LYS A 72 7.72 -10.47 11.23
C LYS A 72 8.20 -9.77 9.98
N THR A 73 9.13 -10.40 9.28
CA THR A 73 9.41 -10.10 7.87
C THR A 73 8.91 -11.28 7.06
N ILE A 74 7.82 -11.10 6.31
CA ILE A 74 7.33 -12.08 5.35
C ILE A 74 7.84 -11.66 3.99
N LEU A 75 8.76 -12.44 3.43
CA LEU A 75 9.48 -12.10 2.23
C LEU A 75 9.36 -13.23 1.19
N GLY A 76 8.76 -12.92 0.06
CA GLY A 76 8.66 -13.86 -1.05
C GLY A 76 10.00 -14.10 -1.73
N ASN A 77 10.35 -15.36 -1.96
CA ASN A 77 11.32 -15.74 -2.97
C ASN A 77 10.78 -15.41 -4.38
N TYR A 78 11.62 -15.48 -5.40
CA TYR A 78 11.17 -15.31 -6.79
C TYR A 78 9.98 -16.23 -7.11
N GLY A 79 8.88 -15.65 -7.58
CA GLY A 79 7.65 -16.38 -7.92
C GLY A 79 6.75 -16.77 -6.74
N ALA A 80 7.07 -16.37 -5.50
CA ALA A 80 6.26 -16.66 -4.34
C ALA A 80 4.83 -16.12 -4.47
N THR A 81 3.85 -17.00 -4.33
CA THR A 81 2.43 -16.67 -4.53
C THR A 81 1.59 -17.17 -3.36
N ILE A 82 0.70 -16.32 -2.85
CA ILE A 82 -0.36 -16.64 -1.88
C ILE A 82 -1.70 -16.66 -2.63
N VAL A 83 -2.44 -17.77 -2.52
CA VAL A 83 -3.72 -17.96 -3.23
C VAL A 83 -4.83 -18.35 -2.26
N GLY A 84 -5.97 -17.67 -2.31
CA GLY A 84 -7.17 -18.06 -1.55
C GLY A 84 -7.28 -17.48 -0.14
N CYS A 85 -6.20 -16.89 0.39
CA CYS A 85 -6.18 -16.29 1.72
C CYS A 85 -5.55 -14.89 1.71
N GLY A 86 -5.76 -14.17 2.81
CA GLY A 86 -5.10 -12.91 3.11
C GLY A 86 -4.41 -12.92 4.46
N PHE A 87 -3.72 -11.83 4.78
CA PHE A 87 -2.99 -11.63 6.04
C PHE A 87 -3.71 -10.61 6.93
N ASN A 88 -3.87 -10.94 8.21
CA ASN A 88 -4.50 -10.06 9.20
C ASN A 88 -3.51 -9.68 10.32
N ILE A 89 -3.15 -8.41 10.36
CA ILE A 89 -2.34 -7.79 11.41
C ILE A 89 -3.32 -7.00 12.30
N SER A 90 -3.62 -7.53 13.49
CA SER A 90 -4.67 -7.02 14.38
C SER A 90 -4.08 -6.69 15.76
N GLY A 91 -3.76 -5.42 16.03
CA GLY A 91 -3.07 -4.99 17.24
C GLY A 91 -1.62 -5.43 17.38
N ASP A 92 -1.03 -5.94 16.29
CA ASP A 92 0.40 -6.23 16.22
C ASP A 92 1.18 -5.07 15.60
N ARG A 93 2.49 -5.08 15.82
CA ARG A 93 3.39 -4.05 15.29
C ARG A 93 4.65 -4.60 14.67
N ASN A 94 5.35 -3.74 13.93
CA ASN A 94 6.66 -4.02 13.37
C ASN A 94 6.60 -5.23 12.41
N VAL A 95 5.87 -5.09 11.31
CA VAL A 95 5.68 -6.15 10.31
C VAL A 95 6.06 -5.64 8.92
N ILE A 96 6.80 -6.46 8.18
CA ILE A 96 7.14 -6.23 6.77
C ILE A 96 6.52 -7.35 5.94
N ILE A 97 5.71 -7.00 4.94
CA ILE A 97 5.16 -7.93 3.94
C ILE A 97 5.72 -7.52 2.58
N ARG A 98 6.54 -8.37 1.98
CA ARG A 98 7.37 -7.96 0.85
C ARG A 98 7.54 -9.04 -0.23
N ASN A 99 7.53 -8.61 -1.50
CA ASN A 99 7.82 -9.44 -2.66
C ASN A 99 6.88 -10.65 -2.85
N LEU A 100 5.61 -10.53 -2.47
CA LEU A 100 4.61 -11.59 -2.63
C LEU A 100 3.60 -11.26 -3.73
N THR A 101 3.16 -12.27 -4.45
CA THR A 101 1.96 -12.18 -5.29
C THR A 101 0.76 -12.73 -4.53
N PHE A 102 -0.28 -11.92 -4.34
CA PHE A 102 -1.57 -12.33 -3.79
C PHE A 102 -2.59 -12.49 -4.92
N ARG A 103 -3.36 -13.60 -4.88
CA ARG A 103 -4.45 -13.86 -5.83
C ARG A 103 -5.67 -14.50 -5.16
N ASN A 104 -6.86 -14.21 -5.68
CA ASN A 104 -8.09 -14.94 -5.37
C ASN A 104 -8.42 -15.01 -3.87
N TRP A 105 -8.15 -13.94 -3.12
CA TRP A 105 -8.54 -13.86 -1.72
C TRP A 105 -10.03 -13.52 -1.60
N ASN A 106 -10.69 -14.02 -0.56
CA ASN A 106 -12.13 -13.85 -0.36
C ASN A 106 -12.51 -12.62 0.49
N ASP A 107 -11.64 -12.19 1.40
CA ASP A 107 -11.84 -11.00 2.24
C ASP A 107 -10.90 -9.91 1.72
N ASP A 108 -9.89 -9.51 2.50
CA ASP A 108 -8.80 -8.64 2.06
C ASP A 108 -7.51 -9.43 1.73
N ALA A 109 -6.61 -8.95 0.87
CA ALA A 109 -5.29 -9.58 0.71
C ALA A 109 -4.41 -9.30 1.94
N ILE A 110 -4.42 -8.05 2.41
CA ILE A 110 -3.77 -7.61 3.65
C ILE A 110 -4.72 -6.68 4.40
N ASN A 111 -5.03 -7.03 5.65
CA ASN A 111 -5.81 -6.23 6.57
C ASN A 111 -4.94 -5.83 7.78
N VAL A 112 -4.87 -4.53 8.05
CA VAL A 112 -4.18 -3.91 9.19
C VAL A 112 -5.23 -3.22 10.05
N GLN A 113 -5.42 -3.70 11.28
CA GLN A 113 -6.51 -3.23 12.13
C GLN A 113 -6.20 -3.30 13.62
N GLU A 114 -7.16 -2.87 14.43
CA GLU A 114 -7.15 -2.93 15.90
C GLU A 114 -5.88 -2.29 16.49
N SER A 115 -5.60 -1.06 16.07
CA SER A 115 -4.43 -0.28 16.52
C SER A 115 -3.08 -0.91 16.17
N ALA A 116 -3.01 -1.73 15.12
CA ALA A 116 -1.74 -2.21 14.58
C ALA A 116 -0.85 -1.05 14.08
N THR A 117 0.46 -1.11 14.31
CA THR A 117 1.38 0.00 14.01
C THR A 117 2.70 -0.41 13.38
N ASN A 118 3.39 0.51 12.69
CA ASN A 118 4.73 0.28 12.12
C ASN A 118 4.73 -0.91 11.14
N ILE A 119 4.01 -0.74 10.03
CA ILE A 119 3.81 -1.79 9.01
C ILE A 119 4.35 -1.31 7.67
N TRP A 120 5.09 -2.18 6.98
CA TRP A 120 5.59 -1.91 5.64
C TRP A 120 5.12 -2.98 4.64
N ILE A 121 4.37 -2.54 3.63
CA ILE A 121 3.81 -3.37 2.57
C ILE A 121 4.50 -2.97 1.26
N ASP A 122 5.44 -3.79 0.81
CA ASP A 122 6.41 -3.39 -0.21
C ASP A 122 6.56 -4.39 -1.37
N HIS A 123 6.60 -3.92 -2.62
CA HIS A 123 6.87 -4.78 -3.79
C HIS A 123 5.95 -6.00 -3.89
N ASN A 124 4.68 -5.87 -3.50
CA ASN A 124 3.71 -6.95 -3.66
C ASN A 124 2.88 -6.75 -4.93
N SER A 125 2.36 -7.84 -5.47
CA SER A 125 1.41 -7.84 -6.59
C SER A 125 0.06 -8.35 -6.13
N PHE A 126 -1.02 -7.63 -6.44
CA PHE A 126 -2.39 -7.95 -6.02
C PHE A 126 -3.30 -8.04 -7.25
N SER A 127 -4.06 -9.12 -7.38
CA SER A 127 -5.00 -9.30 -8.49
C SER A 127 -6.11 -10.30 -8.18
N ASN A 128 -7.26 -10.13 -8.83
CA ASN A 128 -8.40 -11.06 -8.80
C ASN A 128 -8.89 -11.38 -7.38
N GLY A 129 -8.91 -10.39 -6.47
CA GLY A 129 -9.52 -10.54 -5.15
C GLY A 129 -11.02 -10.27 -5.16
N TYR A 130 -11.68 -10.60 -4.05
CA TYR A 130 -13.10 -10.27 -3.85
C TYR A 130 -13.31 -8.90 -3.16
N ASP A 131 -12.68 -8.64 -1.99
CA ASP A 131 -12.80 -7.36 -1.29
C ASP A 131 -11.57 -6.46 -1.46
N GLY A 132 -10.98 -5.92 -0.38
CA GLY A 132 -9.84 -5.00 -0.45
C GLY A 132 -8.55 -5.69 -0.87
N ALA A 133 -7.67 -5.02 -1.60
CA ALA A 133 -6.28 -5.48 -1.69
C ALA A 133 -5.54 -5.17 -0.38
N VAL A 134 -5.55 -3.90 0.06
CA VAL A 134 -4.93 -3.48 1.32
C VAL A 134 -5.88 -2.60 2.11
N ASP A 135 -6.34 -3.11 3.24
CA ASP A 135 -7.23 -2.40 4.16
C ASP A 135 -6.48 -1.99 5.42
N ILE A 136 -6.60 -0.73 5.82
CA ILE A 136 -5.99 -0.18 7.03
C ILE A 136 -7.07 0.58 7.81
N LYS A 137 -7.41 0.14 9.02
CA LYS A 137 -8.61 0.61 9.73
C LYS A 137 -8.45 0.53 11.26
N ARG A 138 -9.45 1.02 11.98
CA ARG A 138 -9.60 0.80 13.44
C ARG A 138 -8.38 1.26 14.24
N GLY A 139 -8.02 2.53 14.10
CA GLY A 139 -6.92 3.16 14.85
C GLY A 139 -5.52 2.67 14.47
N SER A 140 -5.37 1.88 13.41
CA SER A 140 -4.05 1.50 12.90
C SER A 140 -3.25 2.72 12.43
N ASP A 141 -1.93 2.63 12.48
CA ASP A 141 -1.10 3.83 12.33
C ASP A 141 0.34 3.54 11.87
N PHE A 142 1.03 4.56 11.38
CA PHE A 142 2.43 4.47 10.95
C PHE A 142 2.67 3.36 9.91
N VAL A 143 1.99 3.46 8.78
CA VAL A 143 2.06 2.45 7.70
C VAL A 143 2.67 3.06 6.43
N THR A 144 3.54 2.30 5.74
CA THR A 144 3.97 2.62 4.38
C THR A 144 3.54 1.51 3.44
N VAL A 145 2.88 1.88 2.35
CA VAL A 145 2.51 1.03 1.23
C VAL A 145 3.28 1.50 0.01
N SER A 146 4.31 0.74 -0.40
CA SER A 146 5.23 1.18 -1.44
C SER A 146 5.52 0.16 -2.52
N TRP A 147 5.75 0.63 -3.75
CA TRP A 147 6.21 -0.23 -4.85
C TRP A 147 5.30 -1.42 -5.15
N ASN A 148 4.02 -1.39 -4.75
CA ASN A 148 3.10 -2.48 -5.02
C ASN A 148 2.47 -2.31 -6.40
N ARG A 149 2.01 -3.40 -7.02
CA ARG A 149 1.18 -3.35 -8.23
C ARG A 149 -0.19 -3.95 -7.93
N VAL A 150 -1.25 -3.23 -8.30
CA VAL A 150 -2.62 -3.75 -8.25
C VAL A 150 -3.23 -3.68 -9.64
N PHE A 151 -3.78 -4.81 -10.09
CA PHE A 151 -4.34 -4.96 -11.45
C PHE A 151 -5.43 -6.01 -11.46
N SER A 152 -6.37 -5.91 -12.41
CA SER A 152 -7.53 -6.83 -12.49
C SER A 152 -8.26 -6.94 -11.15
N HIS A 153 -8.58 -5.80 -10.54
CA HIS A 153 -9.17 -5.72 -9.21
C HIS A 153 -10.09 -4.51 -9.07
N ASP A 154 -11.18 -4.64 -8.32
CA ASP A 154 -12.17 -3.57 -8.13
C ASP A 154 -11.80 -2.65 -6.95
N LYS A 155 -11.84 -3.19 -5.73
CA LYS A 155 -11.68 -2.43 -4.48
C LYS A 155 -10.24 -2.50 -3.98
N THR A 156 -9.49 -1.43 -4.21
CA THR A 156 -8.02 -1.48 -4.05
C THR A 156 -7.55 -1.29 -2.61
N MET A 157 -7.48 -0.06 -2.12
CA MET A 157 -6.91 0.30 -0.82
C MET A 157 -7.87 1.18 -0.03
N LEU A 158 -8.44 0.65 1.06
CA LEU A 158 -9.32 1.40 1.96
C LEU A 158 -8.56 1.81 3.22
N LEU A 159 -8.61 3.10 3.55
CA LEU A 159 -8.04 3.67 4.77
C LEU A 159 -9.17 4.27 5.61
N GLY A 160 -9.52 3.60 6.70
CA GLY A 160 -10.71 3.93 7.51
C GLY A 160 -11.99 3.31 6.91
N HIS A 161 -12.61 2.41 7.66
CA HIS A 161 -13.63 1.50 7.12
C HIS A 161 -15.07 2.02 7.19
N SER A 162 -15.37 2.92 8.13
CA SER A 162 -16.74 3.33 8.45
C SER A 162 -16.77 4.80 8.83
N ASP A 163 -17.80 5.52 8.35
CA ASP A 163 -18.05 6.93 8.67
C ASP A 163 -18.36 7.12 10.18
N ASP A 164 -18.86 6.07 10.84
CA ASP A 164 -19.20 6.11 12.26
C ASP A 164 -18.01 5.78 13.19
N ASN A 165 -16.81 5.55 12.66
CA ASN A 165 -15.64 5.14 13.45
C ASN A 165 -14.67 6.28 13.81
N ALA A 166 -15.12 7.53 13.68
CA ALA A 166 -14.32 8.71 13.97
C ALA A 166 -13.66 8.66 15.37
N GLY A 167 -14.38 8.15 16.38
CA GLY A 167 -13.88 8.06 17.77
C GLY A 167 -12.63 7.19 17.94
N GLN A 168 -12.36 6.26 17.02
CA GLN A 168 -11.15 5.44 17.02
C GLN A 168 -10.13 5.89 15.95
N ASP A 169 -10.59 6.43 14.82
CA ASP A 169 -9.72 6.68 13.66
C ASP A 169 -9.13 8.10 13.63
N VAL A 170 -9.78 9.10 14.24
CA VAL A 170 -9.26 10.47 14.29
C VAL A 170 -7.97 10.53 15.13
N GLY A 171 -6.93 11.14 14.57
CA GLY A 171 -5.59 11.18 15.18
C GLY A 171 -4.70 9.97 14.87
N HIS A 172 -5.23 8.99 14.14
CA HIS A 172 -4.53 7.80 13.66
C HIS A 172 -4.46 7.76 12.13
N LEU A 173 -4.32 6.57 11.55
CA LEU A 173 -4.36 6.32 10.11
C LEU A 173 -3.33 7.12 9.31
N ARG A 174 -2.13 7.36 9.89
CA ARG A 174 -1.03 8.02 9.18
C ARG A 174 -0.36 7.01 8.24
N VAL A 175 -0.66 7.15 6.96
CA VAL A 175 -0.21 6.22 5.91
C VAL A 175 0.45 6.95 4.75
N SER A 176 1.55 6.36 4.26
CA SER A 176 2.24 6.79 3.04
C SER A 176 1.98 5.78 1.92
N TYR A 177 1.49 6.25 0.78
CA TYR A 177 1.36 5.48 -0.44
C TYR A 177 2.33 6.05 -1.47
N HIS A 178 3.36 5.28 -1.85
CA HIS A 178 4.29 5.76 -2.87
C HIS A 178 4.81 4.73 -3.84
N HIS A 179 5.06 5.16 -5.08
CA HIS A 179 5.59 4.29 -6.12
C HIS A 179 4.74 3.05 -6.40
N ASN A 180 3.46 3.06 -6.00
CA ASN A 180 2.55 1.99 -6.34
C ASN A 180 2.06 2.17 -7.78
N TRP A 181 1.78 1.05 -8.44
CA TRP A 181 1.18 1.00 -9.75
C TRP A 181 -0.26 0.51 -9.64
N PHE A 182 -1.20 1.43 -9.85
CA PHE A 182 -2.62 1.16 -9.99
C PHE A 182 -2.93 0.96 -11.47
N ASP A 183 -2.86 -0.29 -11.92
CA ASP A 183 -2.88 -0.68 -13.35
C ASP A 183 -4.25 -1.20 -13.76
N GLY A 184 -5.16 -0.28 -14.05
CA GLY A 184 -6.52 -0.61 -14.46
C GLY A 184 -7.39 -1.15 -13.33
N SER A 185 -7.04 -0.92 -12.06
CA SER A 185 -7.94 -1.17 -10.93
C SER A 185 -9.09 -0.17 -10.94
N ASN A 186 -10.26 -0.56 -10.44
CA ASN A 186 -11.46 0.27 -10.56
C ASN A 186 -11.44 1.47 -9.59
N GLN A 187 -11.33 1.24 -8.27
CA GLN A 187 -11.60 2.28 -7.26
C GLN A 187 -10.80 2.10 -5.98
N ARG A 188 -10.83 3.12 -5.09
CA ARG A 188 -10.11 3.15 -3.81
C ARG A 188 -8.60 3.12 -4.01
N ASN A 189 -8.00 4.08 -4.72
CA ASN A 189 -6.56 4.08 -5.02
C ASN A 189 -5.75 5.22 -4.32
N PRO A 190 -5.84 5.50 -3.01
CA PRO A 190 -6.72 4.94 -1.97
C PRO A 190 -8.04 5.72 -1.80
N ARG A 191 -9.00 5.13 -1.06
CA ARG A 191 -10.11 5.88 -0.43
C ARG A 191 -9.79 6.09 1.05
N VAL A 192 -9.83 7.33 1.52
CA VAL A 192 -9.33 7.72 2.84
C VAL A 192 -10.41 8.39 3.68
N ARG A 193 -10.58 7.94 4.92
CA ARG A 193 -11.36 8.57 5.99
C ARG A 193 -10.48 8.92 7.17
N PHE A 194 -10.76 10.06 7.82
CA PHE A 194 -10.17 10.57 9.07
C PHE A 194 -8.65 10.79 9.14
N GLY A 195 -7.84 9.97 8.44
CA GLY A 195 -6.39 10.07 8.45
C GLY A 195 -5.94 11.46 8.01
N ASN A 196 -5.16 12.13 8.86
CA ASN A 196 -4.59 13.44 8.55
C ASN A 196 -3.25 13.63 9.29
N PRO A 197 -2.11 13.75 8.57
CA PRO A 197 -1.99 13.75 7.11
C PRO A 197 -1.69 12.37 6.52
N VAL A 198 -2.35 12.06 5.40
CA VAL A 198 -2.04 10.93 4.51
C VAL A 198 -1.24 11.44 3.32
N HIS A 199 -0.20 10.72 2.94
CA HIS A 199 0.70 11.14 1.87
C HIS A 199 0.64 10.17 0.70
N VAL A 200 0.17 10.63 -0.46
CA VAL A 200 0.04 9.86 -1.68
C VAL A 200 0.95 10.50 -2.73
N TYR A 201 2.13 9.91 -2.97
CA TYR A 201 3.11 10.52 -3.84
C TYR A 201 3.82 9.56 -4.81
N ASN A 202 4.20 10.06 -5.98
CA ASN A 202 4.91 9.31 -7.03
C ASN A 202 4.28 7.93 -7.36
N ASN A 203 2.97 7.79 -7.23
CA ASN A 203 2.25 6.61 -7.71
C ASN A 203 1.91 6.79 -9.19
N TYR A 204 1.77 5.66 -9.89
CA TYR A 204 1.33 5.63 -11.28
C TYR A 204 -0.08 5.03 -11.36
N TYR A 205 -0.99 5.84 -11.88
CA TYR A 205 -2.39 5.51 -12.12
C TYR A 205 -2.62 5.38 -13.62
N ARG A 206 -3.11 4.24 -14.06
CA ARG A 206 -3.32 3.95 -15.47
C ARG A 206 -4.70 3.34 -15.68
N ALA A 207 -5.54 3.99 -16.49
CA ALA A 207 -6.82 3.44 -16.92
C ALA A 207 -7.73 2.96 -15.76
N ASN A 208 -7.70 3.68 -14.63
CA ASN A 208 -8.53 3.37 -13.48
C ASN A 208 -9.99 3.70 -13.80
N GLY A 209 -10.89 2.74 -13.60
CA GLY A 209 -12.27 2.81 -14.12
C GLY A 209 -13.22 3.72 -13.33
N GLY A 210 -13.07 3.76 -12.00
CA GLY A 210 -13.88 4.58 -11.11
C GLY A 210 -13.17 5.87 -10.75
N TYR A 211 -12.16 5.79 -9.87
CA TYR A 211 -11.37 6.95 -9.43
C TYR A 211 -9.98 6.56 -8.91
N GLY A 212 -9.08 7.55 -8.89
CA GLY A 212 -7.79 7.47 -8.21
C GLY A 212 -7.94 7.62 -6.70
N VAL A 213 -7.77 8.84 -6.19
CA VAL A 213 -7.74 9.13 -4.74
C VAL A 213 -9.04 9.78 -4.25
N ALA A 214 -9.70 9.20 -3.25
CA ALA A 214 -10.85 9.84 -2.60
C ALA A 214 -10.48 10.29 -1.18
N SER A 215 -10.65 11.58 -0.88
CA SER A 215 -10.52 12.13 0.48
C SER A 215 -11.89 12.37 1.08
N THR A 216 -12.21 11.64 2.15
CA THR A 216 -13.55 11.59 2.76
C THR A 216 -13.47 11.78 4.27
N GLU A 217 -14.58 12.07 4.93
CA GLU A 217 -14.72 12.10 6.39
C GLU A 217 -13.59 12.84 7.11
N ASN A 218 -13.44 14.14 6.83
CA ASN A 218 -12.43 15.01 7.46
C ASN A 218 -10.96 14.53 7.33
N ALA A 219 -10.67 13.60 6.41
CA ALA A 219 -9.29 13.22 6.09
C ALA A 219 -8.50 14.42 5.56
N GLY A 220 -7.17 14.36 5.66
CA GLY A 220 -6.27 15.30 5.00
C GLY A 220 -5.27 14.56 4.13
N VAL A 221 -5.43 14.64 2.81
CA VAL A 221 -4.63 13.87 1.85
C VAL A 221 -3.76 14.79 0.99
N LEU A 222 -2.44 14.61 1.05
CA LEU A 222 -1.51 15.25 0.12
C LEU A 222 -1.28 14.35 -1.09
N VAL A 223 -1.76 14.77 -2.26
CA VAL A 223 -1.57 14.09 -3.56
C VAL A 223 -0.49 14.81 -4.34
N GLU A 224 0.74 14.29 -4.31
CA GLU A 224 1.90 14.99 -4.84
C GLU A 224 2.76 14.18 -5.81
N GLY A 225 3.12 14.74 -6.96
CA GLY A 225 4.10 14.10 -7.85
C GLY A 225 3.60 12.83 -8.55
N ASN A 226 2.30 12.53 -8.50
CA ASN A 226 1.75 11.31 -9.10
C ASN A 226 1.59 11.46 -10.63
N TYR A 227 1.56 10.32 -11.33
CA TYR A 227 1.29 10.24 -12.76
C TYR A 227 -0.09 9.63 -13.00
N PHE A 228 -1.00 10.36 -13.62
CA PHE A 228 -2.33 9.89 -14.01
C PHE A 228 -2.43 9.78 -15.53
N GLU A 229 -2.78 8.59 -16.03
CA GLU A 229 -2.91 8.30 -17.46
C GLU A 229 -4.24 7.63 -17.79
N ASN A 230 -5.08 8.29 -18.60
CA ASN A 230 -6.42 7.80 -18.95
C ASN A 230 -7.28 7.48 -17.70
N VAL A 231 -7.20 8.35 -16.70
CA VAL A 231 -8.02 8.29 -15.48
C VAL A 231 -8.98 9.47 -15.52
N ASP A 232 -10.28 9.18 -15.63
CA ASP A 232 -11.32 10.20 -15.76
C ASP A 232 -11.54 10.98 -14.47
N ASP A 233 -11.30 10.34 -13.32
CA ASP A 233 -11.35 10.96 -12.00
C ASP A 233 -10.06 10.68 -11.20
N PRO A 234 -9.00 11.51 -11.38
CA PRO A 234 -7.73 11.30 -10.69
C PRO A 234 -7.82 11.39 -9.16
N TYR A 235 -8.60 12.34 -8.66
CA TYR A 235 -8.81 12.54 -7.23
C TYR A 235 -10.00 13.46 -6.95
N HIS A 236 -10.69 13.26 -5.82
CA HIS A 236 -11.82 14.09 -5.42
C HIS A 236 -12.06 14.15 -3.90
N LEU A 237 -13.09 14.90 -3.50
CA LEU A 237 -13.55 15.04 -2.12
C LEU A 237 -14.93 14.39 -1.92
N GLY A 238 -15.10 13.60 -0.86
CA GLY A 238 -16.31 12.79 -0.62
C GLY A 238 -16.26 11.48 -1.41
N GLU A 239 -17.15 10.53 -1.17
CA GLU A 239 -17.35 9.36 -2.06
C GLU A 239 -18.55 8.56 -1.56
N GLY A 240 -19.55 8.34 -2.42
CA GLY A 240 -20.83 7.75 -2.02
C GLY A 240 -21.50 8.57 -0.90
N ASP A 241 -21.90 7.91 0.19
CA ASP A 241 -22.51 8.59 1.35
C ASP A 241 -21.48 9.28 2.28
N SER A 242 -20.18 9.04 2.08
CA SER A 242 -19.14 9.65 2.90
C SER A 242 -18.91 11.10 2.50
N GLY A 243 -19.02 11.99 3.47
CA GLY A 243 -18.82 13.43 3.33
C GLY A 243 -17.38 13.80 2.94
N PRO A 244 -17.15 15.06 2.56
CA PRO A 244 -15.87 15.50 2.05
C PRO A 244 -14.77 15.50 3.13
N GLY A 245 -13.55 15.13 2.71
CA GLY A 245 -12.32 15.44 3.43
C GLY A 245 -11.68 16.74 2.92
N SER A 246 -10.38 16.87 3.18
CA SER A 246 -9.48 17.86 2.60
C SER A 246 -8.42 17.17 1.74
N LEU A 247 -8.03 17.82 0.65
CA LEU A 247 -7.04 17.31 -0.29
C LEU A 247 -6.23 18.46 -0.87
N VAL A 248 -4.91 18.36 -0.78
CA VAL A 248 -3.98 19.25 -1.48
C VAL A 248 -3.34 18.46 -2.60
N ALA A 249 -3.48 18.94 -3.83
CA ALA A 249 -2.85 18.35 -5.01
C ALA A 249 -1.76 19.28 -5.54
N ARG A 250 -0.55 18.76 -5.77
CA ARG A 250 0.56 19.54 -6.35
C ARG A 250 1.51 18.68 -7.17
N ASN A 251 2.17 19.28 -8.16
CA ASN A 251 3.21 18.63 -8.96
C ASN A 251 2.79 17.31 -9.64
N ASN A 252 1.49 17.03 -9.82
CA ASN A 252 1.02 15.84 -10.52
C ASN A 252 1.16 15.99 -12.04
N HIS A 253 1.35 14.87 -12.73
CA HIS A 253 1.42 14.79 -14.19
C HIS A 253 0.20 14.06 -14.75
N PHE A 254 -0.43 14.63 -15.78
CA PHE A 254 -1.68 14.13 -16.35
C PHE A 254 -1.51 13.89 -17.85
N VAL A 255 -1.93 12.72 -18.33
CA VAL A 255 -1.99 12.37 -19.74
C VAL A 255 -3.38 11.79 -20.03
N ASN A 256 -4.15 12.46 -20.88
CA ASN A 256 -5.56 12.12 -21.14
C ASN A 256 -6.38 11.95 -19.85
N SER A 257 -6.10 12.81 -18.87
CA SER A 257 -6.79 12.89 -17.59
C SER A 257 -7.07 14.36 -17.31
N PRO A 258 -8.22 14.69 -16.71
CA PRO A 258 -8.44 16.03 -16.19
C PRO A 258 -7.58 16.26 -14.95
N THR A 259 -7.69 17.45 -14.36
CA THR A 259 -7.34 17.63 -12.95
C THR A 259 -8.46 17.06 -12.08
N GLY A 260 -8.15 16.67 -10.85
CA GLY A 260 -9.15 16.30 -9.85
C GLY A 260 -9.65 17.48 -8.99
N GLN A 261 -10.53 17.20 -8.04
CA GLN A 261 -11.04 18.16 -7.05
C GLN A 261 -10.12 18.21 -5.82
N ALA A 262 -9.67 19.42 -5.48
CA ALA A 262 -8.86 19.70 -4.29
C ALA A 262 -9.51 20.81 -3.45
N GLY A 263 -9.20 20.86 -2.16
CA GLY A 263 -9.78 21.84 -1.24
C GLY A 263 -9.38 21.60 0.21
N GLY A 264 -9.50 22.64 1.03
CA GLY A 264 -9.12 22.60 2.45
C GLY A 264 -7.61 22.67 2.68
N SER A 265 -7.17 22.11 3.80
CA SER A 265 -5.76 22.05 4.20
C SER A 265 -5.39 20.67 4.69
N VAL A 266 -4.10 20.33 4.59
CA VAL A 266 -3.55 19.04 5.02
C VAL A 266 -2.43 19.33 6.01
N ALA A 267 -2.36 18.56 7.10
CA ALA A 267 -1.29 18.71 8.06
C ALA A 267 0.09 18.42 7.42
N SER A 268 1.17 18.91 8.04
CA SER A 268 2.51 18.77 7.47
C SER A 268 3.00 17.32 7.51
N ILE A 269 3.73 16.94 6.46
CA ILE A 269 4.45 15.65 6.40
C ILE A 269 5.78 15.80 7.15
N PRO A 270 6.01 15.05 8.25
CA PRO A 270 7.14 15.32 9.15
C PRO A 270 8.45 14.61 8.75
N TYR A 271 8.39 13.59 7.90
CA TYR A 271 9.57 12.83 7.48
C TYR A 271 10.19 13.41 6.21
N SER A 272 11.49 13.19 6.04
CA SER A 272 12.19 13.50 4.79
C SER A 272 11.82 12.49 3.70
N TYR A 273 11.64 12.98 2.48
CA TYR A 273 11.42 12.18 1.27
C TYR A 273 11.99 12.94 0.07
N GLN A 274 12.13 12.24 -1.05
CA GLN A 274 12.50 12.83 -2.34
C GLN A 274 11.36 12.58 -3.32
N LEU A 275 11.07 13.58 -4.15
CA LEU A 275 10.15 13.45 -5.26
C LEU A 275 10.95 13.25 -6.54
N ASP A 276 10.71 12.15 -7.21
CA ASP A 276 10.96 12.04 -8.65
C ASP A 276 10.18 13.10 -9.42
N THR A 277 10.68 13.42 -10.61
CA THR A 277 9.94 14.21 -11.57
C THR A 277 8.67 13.47 -11.98
N ALA A 278 7.50 14.09 -11.79
CA ALA A 278 6.21 13.43 -12.00
C ALA A 278 6.05 12.81 -13.40
N SER A 279 6.60 13.43 -14.46
CA SER A 279 6.57 12.85 -15.82
C SER A 279 7.42 11.59 -16.00
N ASN A 280 8.39 11.33 -15.11
CA ASN A 280 9.23 10.13 -15.13
C ASN A 280 8.61 8.98 -14.30
N VAL A 281 7.65 9.27 -13.42
CA VAL A 281 7.06 8.30 -12.48
C VAL A 281 6.54 7.04 -13.19
N LYS A 282 5.90 7.18 -14.35
CA LYS A 282 5.48 6.01 -15.16
C LYS A 282 6.65 5.05 -15.44
N SER A 283 7.78 5.56 -15.91
CA SER A 283 8.94 4.71 -16.22
C SER A 283 9.58 4.10 -14.98
N ILE A 284 9.66 4.86 -13.89
CA ILE A 284 10.23 4.44 -12.60
C ILE A 284 9.37 3.32 -11.98
N VAL A 285 8.06 3.57 -11.89
CA VAL A 285 7.10 2.66 -11.25
C VAL A 285 6.91 1.39 -12.07
N THR A 286 6.81 1.47 -13.40
CA THR A 286 6.68 0.25 -14.23
C THR A 286 7.95 -0.61 -14.21
N ALA A 287 9.12 -0.01 -13.99
CA ALA A 287 10.36 -0.75 -13.80
C ALA A 287 10.39 -1.50 -12.46
N GLY A 288 10.00 -0.83 -11.36
CA GLY A 288 10.21 -1.33 -10.00
C GLY A 288 9.00 -1.94 -9.29
N ALA A 289 7.76 -1.59 -9.62
CA ALA A 289 6.61 -2.00 -8.82
C ALA A 289 6.17 -3.46 -9.05
N GLY A 290 5.73 -4.10 -7.97
CA GLY A 290 5.22 -5.46 -7.91
C GLY A 290 6.26 -6.50 -7.47
N ALA A 291 5.77 -7.72 -7.24
CA ALA A 291 6.61 -8.85 -6.88
C ALA A 291 7.54 -9.27 -8.03
N GLY A 292 8.72 -9.78 -7.68
CA GLY A 292 9.76 -10.22 -8.60
C GLY A 292 10.66 -9.09 -9.12
N LYS A 293 10.57 -7.89 -8.54
CA LYS A 293 11.33 -6.70 -8.96
C LYS A 293 12.52 -6.34 -8.07
N ILE A 294 12.64 -7.00 -6.93
CA ILE A 294 13.78 -6.85 -6.02
C ILE A 294 14.60 -8.15 -5.96
N THR A 295 15.89 -8.00 -5.65
CA THR A 295 16.73 -9.14 -5.29
C THR A 295 16.40 -9.55 -3.85
N VAL A 296 16.23 -10.85 -3.63
CA VAL A 296 15.80 -11.43 -2.36
C VAL A 296 16.70 -12.56 -1.92
#